data_AF-T1B2L3-F1
#
_entry.id   AF-T1B2L3-F1
#
_cell.length_a   1.000
_cell.length_b   1.000
_cell.length_c   1.000
_cell.angle_alpha   90.00
_cell.angle_beta   90.00
_cell.angle_gamma   90.00
#
_symmetry.space_group_name_H-M   'P 1'
#
loop_
_entity.id
_entity.type
_entity.pdbx_description
1 polymer ?
#
loop_
_entity_poly.entity_id
_entity_poly.type
_entity_poly.pdbx_seq_one_letter_code
_entity_poly.pdbx_strand_id
1 'polypeptide(L)' 'MTKSELIEIIAAKQKHLPAKDVELALKQMLEVMSDALARGTAVE' A
#
# COMPACT_ATOMS: atom_id res chain seq x y z
N MET A 1 1.98 4.17 13.72
CA MET A 1 1.47 3.28 12.66
C MET A 1 2.65 2.65 11.95
N THR A 2 2.83 1.34 12.08
CA THR A 2 3.85 0.60 11.32
C THR A 2 3.24 0.03 10.04
N LYS A 3 4.08 -0.32 9.06
CA LYS A 3 3.63 -0.97 7.81
C LYS A 3 2.81 -2.23 8.08
N SER A 4 3.25 -3.03 9.04
CA SER A 4 2.55 -4.26 9.44
C SER A 4 1.17 -3.96 10.01
N GLU A 5 1.06 -2.93 10.85
CA GLU A 5 -0.20 -2.48 11.45
C GLU A 5 -1.22 -2.03 10.38
N LEU A 6 -0.74 -1.33 9.35
CA LEU A 6 -1.58 -0.91 8.21
C LEU A 6 -2.09 -2.12 7.40
N ILE A 7 -1.23 -3.12 7.17
CA ILE A 7 -1.61 -4.37 6.48
C ILE A 7 -2.70 -5.12 7.27
N GLU A 8 -2.55 -5.24 8.58
CA GLU A 8 -3.55 -5.89 9.44
C GLU A 8 -4.90 -5.17 9.39
N ILE A 9 -4.91 -3.83 9.45
CA ILE A 9 -6.15 -3.03 9.36
C ILE A 9 -6.85 -3.23 8.01
N ILE A 10 -6.09 -3.25 6.91
CA ILE A 10 -6.65 -3.42 5.56
C ILE A 10 -7.14 -4.85 5.36
N ALA A 11 -6.36 -5.86 5.75
CA ALA A 11 -6.75 -7.26 5.67
C ALA A 11 -7.98 -7.58 6.53
N ALA A 12 -8.10 -6.97 7.72
CA ALA A 12 -9.28 -7.11 8.57
C ALA A 12 -10.54 -6.50 7.93
N LYS A 13 -10.40 -5.43 7.14
CA LYS A 13 -11.49 -4.82 6.37
C LYS A 13 -11.82 -5.62 5.10
N GLN A 14 -10.82 -6.20 4.45
CA GLN A 14 -10.93 -6.95 3.20
C GLN A 14 -10.75 -8.45 3.43
N LYS A 15 -11.70 -9.08 4.13
CA LYS A 15 -11.62 -10.49 4.56
C LYS A 15 -11.47 -11.52 3.42
N HIS A 16 -11.80 -11.15 2.20
CA HIS A 16 -11.67 -11.99 1.01
C HIS A 16 -10.29 -11.89 0.36
N LEU A 17 -9.46 -10.94 0.80
CA LEU A 17 -8.12 -10.73 0.26
C LEU A 17 -7.07 -11.36 1.18
N PRO A 18 -6.11 -12.13 0.64
CA PRO A 18 -4.98 -12.61 1.43
C PRO A 18 -4.13 -11.45 1.94
N ALA A 19 -3.64 -11.53 3.19
CA ALA A 19 -2.75 -10.50 3.74
C ALA A 19 -1.48 -10.29 2.89
N LYS A 20 -1.03 -11.34 2.18
CA LYS A 20 0.10 -11.27 1.26
C LYS A 20 -0.19 -10.41 0.02
N ASP A 21 -1.41 -10.47 -0.51
CA ASP A 21 -1.84 -9.61 -1.61
C ASP A 21 -2.03 -8.16 -1.15
N VAL A 22 -2.53 -7.95 0.08
CA VAL A 22 -2.58 -6.61 0.70
C VAL A 22 -1.17 -6.02 0.84
N GLU A 23 -0.19 -6.81 1.30
CA GLU A 23 1.20 -6.35 1.38
C GLU A 23 1.77 -5.98 0.02
N LEU A 24 1.53 -6.81 -1.00
CA LEU A 24 2.03 -6.57 -2.35
C LEU A 24 1.43 -5.30 -2.95
N ALA A 25 0.12 -5.14 -2.85
CA ALA A 25 -0.57 -3.93 -3.30
C ALA A 25 -0.03 -2.68 -2.60
N LEU A 26 0.18 -2.73 -1.28
CA LEU A 26 0.73 -1.61 -0.53
C LEU A 26 2.16 -1.25 -0.98
N LYS A 27 3.00 -2.25 -1.24
CA LYS A 27 4.35 -2.03 -1.80
C LYS A 27 4.28 -1.34 -3.16
N GLN A 28 3.42 -1.82 -4.05
CA GLN A 28 3.24 -1.25 -5.39
C GLN A 28 2.71 0.19 -5.33
N MET A 29 1.75 0.48 -4.46
CA MET A 29 1.23 1.84 -4.28
C MET A 29 2.34 2.80 -3.82
N LEU A 30 3.16 2.40 -2.85
CA LEU A 30 4.29 3.21 -2.36
C LEU A 30 5.36 3.40 -3.43
N GLU A 31 5.62 2.39 -4.26
CA GLU A 31 6.54 2.48 -5.39
C GLU A 31 6.03 3.49 -6.42
N VAL A 32 4.76 3.38 -6.85
CA VAL A 32 4.14 4.31 -7.79
C VAL A 32 4.15 5.74 -7.24
N MET A 33 3.82 5.93 -5.95
CA MET A 33 3.88 7.23 -5.30
C MET A 33 5.30 7.79 -5.26
N SER A 34 6.29 6.97 -4.90
CA SER A 34 7.69 7.39 -4.86
C SER A 34 8.19 7.79 -6.24
N ASP A 35 7.83 7.03 -7.25
CA ASP A 35 8.19 7.21 -8.65
C ASP A 35 7.48 8.44 -9.26
N ALA A 36 6.20 8.69 -8.91
CA ALA A 36 5.49 9.91 -9.26
C ALA A 36 6.13 11.17 -8.63
N LEU A 37 6.47 11.11 -7.35
CA LEU A 37 7.17 12.19 -6.65
C LEU A 37 8.57 12.43 -7.25
N ALA A 38 9.31 11.38 -7.57
CA ALA A 38 10.62 11.48 -8.20
C ALA A 38 10.56 12.14 -9.59
N ARG A 39 9.47 11.93 -10.33
CA ARG A 39 9.20 12.61 -11.60
C ARG A 39 8.67 14.04 -11.46
N GLY A 40 8.50 14.54 -10.24
CA GLY A 40 7.92 15.86 -9.99
C GLY A 40 6.42 15.95 -10.33
N THR A 41 5.74 14.81 -10.42
CA THR A 41 4.28 14.76 -10.62
C THR A 41 3.60 14.89 -9.26
N ALA A 42 2.64 15.80 -9.14
CA ALA A 42 1.82 15.89 -7.93
C ALA A 42 1.00 14.60 -7.79
N VAL A 43 1.08 13.97 -6.61
CA VAL A 43 0.21 12.87 -6.22
C VAL A 43 -1.03 13.50 -5.59
N GLU A 44 -2.18 13.42 -6.26
CA GLU A 44 -3.50 13.91 -5.77
C GLU A 44 -4.37 12.79 -5.19
#